data_AF-A0A235B9A2-F1
#
_entry.id   AF-A0A235B9A2-F1
#
_cell.length_a   1.000
_cell.length_b   1.000
_cell.length_c   1.000
_cell.angle_alpha   90.00
_cell.angle_beta   90.00
_cell.angle_gamma   90.00
#
_symmetry.space_group_name_H-M   'P 1'
#
loop_
_entity.id
_entity.type
_entity.pdbx_description
1 polymer ?
#
loop_
_entity_poly.entity_id
_entity_poly.type
_entity_poly.pdbx_seq_one_letter_code
_entity_poly.pdbx_strand_id
1 'polypeptide(L)'
;MSSFLWGLLKAKEVQLSLGVAATMMLWGAGGVYLLEKPANEGITHFSDAVWWAIVTTTTVGYGDISPVTLGGRLIAVVLMFTGIGLIGSITASIAGHFTYVLSDRKKTGNPSEKENRIRNRMLESAHDDLDRIESLSPEEYRSFLRLIDTLRSEGEDPQPKSVEPLQHSKEG
;
A
#
# COMPACT_ATOMS: atom_id res chain seq x y z
N MET A 1 -3.83 -25.74 2.55
CA MET A 1 -3.74 -24.67 3.57
C MET A 1 -2.85 -23.57 2.99
N SER A 2 -3.37 -22.35 2.81
CA SER A 2 -2.78 -21.34 1.92
C SER A 2 -1.42 -20.80 2.38
N SER A 3 -0.56 -20.42 1.42
CA SER A 3 0.76 -19.79 1.64
C SER A 3 0.70 -18.53 2.52
N PHE A 4 -0.44 -17.87 2.51
CA PHE A 4 -0.77 -16.72 3.36
C PHE A 4 -0.71 -17.04 4.87
N LEU A 5 -1.37 -18.13 5.30
CA LEU A 5 -1.40 -18.52 6.72
C LEU A 5 -0.01 -18.89 7.23
N TRP A 6 0.79 -19.53 6.39
CA TRP A 6 2.18 -19.85 6.69
C TRP A 6 3.06 -18.60 6.78
N GLY A 7 2.81 -17.59 5.95
CA GLY A 7 3.50 -16.29 6.03
C GLY A 7 3.19 -15.54 7.32
N LEU A 8 1.91 -15.52 7.73
CA LEU A 8 1.46 -14.87 8.96
C LEU A 8 2.08 -15.52 10.20
N LEU A 9 2.11 -16.86 10.26
CA LEU A 9 2.70 -17.61 11.38
C LEU A 9 4.23 -17.50 11.45
N LYS A 10 4.90 -17.24 10.34
CA LYS A 10 6.37 -17.04 10.30
C LYS A 10 6.80 -15.61 10.61
N ALA A 11 5.88 -14.66 10.77
CA ALA A 11 6.23 -13.32 11.20
C ALA A 11 6.92 -13.39 12.56
N LYS A 12 8.14 -12.86 12.66
CA LYS A 12 8.99 -12.95 13.86
C LYS A 12 8.28 -12.36 15.08
N GLU A 13 7.48 -11.32 14.86
CA GLU A 13 6.67 -10.63 15.86
C GLU A 13 5.58 -11.55 16.42
N VAL A 14 4.92 -12.33 15.56
CA VAL A 14 3.87 -13.29 15.96
C VAL A 14 4.47 -14.49 16.68
N GLN A 15 5.61 -15.01 16.21
CA GLN A 15 6.30 -16.11 16.89
C GLN A 15 6.80 -15.69 18.27
N LEU A 16 7.33 -14.47 18.39
CA LEU A 16 7.78 -13.93 19.67
C LEU A 16 6.61 -13.74 20.64
N SER A 17 5.49 -13.16 20.19
CA SER A 17 4.33 -12.97 21.06
C SER A 17 3.71 -14.29 21.51
N LEU A 18 3.62 -15.30 20.64
CA LEU A 18 3.21 -16.65 20.99
C LEU A 18 4.16 -17.31 22.00
N GLY A 19 5.47 -17.18 21.80
CA GLY A 19 6.47 -17.73 22.72
C GLY A 19 6.44 -17.07 24.11
N VAL A 20 6.29 -15.75 24.15
CA VAL A 20 6.12 -14.99 25.40
C VAL A 20 4.82 -15.40 26.10
N ALA A 21 3.71 -15.47 25.36
CA ALA A 21 2.42 -15.88 25.93
C ALA A 21 2.47 -17.30 26.49
N ALA A 22 3.07 -18.26 25.78
CA ALA A 22 3.22 -19.63 26.27
C ALA A 22 4.08 -19.69 27.56
N THR A 23 5.18 -18.93 27.60
CA THR A 23 6.06 -18.87 28.78
C THR A 23 5.36 -18.25 29.97
N MET A 24 4.67 -17.12 29.78
CA MET A 24 3.87 -16.46 30.80
C MET A 24 2.71 -17.34 31.27
N MET A 25 2.09 -18.11 30.38
CA MET A 25 1.00 -19.03 30.73
C MET A 25 1.49 -20.18 31.60
N LEU A 26 2.63 -20.79 31.27
CA LEU A 26 3.24 -21.84 32.10
C LEU A 26 3.68 -21.29 33.47
N TRP A 27 4.28 -20.10 33.48
CA TRP A 27 4.70 -19.42 34.71
C TRP A 27 3.48 -19.05 35.58
N GLY A 28 2.44 -18.50 34.97
CA GLY A 28 1.18 -18.15 35.63
C GLY A 28 0.47 -19.38 36.20
N ALA A 29 0.38 -20.47 35.43
CA ALA A 29 -0.16 -21.75 35.92
C ALA A 29 0.63 -22.29 37.11
N GLY A 30 1.97 -22.26 37.05
CA GLY A 30 2.83 -22.67 38.16
C GLY A 30 2.64 -21.81 39.41
N GLY A 31 2.67 -20.49 39.26
CA GLY A 31 2.51 -19.56 40.37
C GLY A 31 1.12 -19.65 41.03
N VAL A 32 0.06 -19.71 40.22
CA VAL A 32 -1.31 -19.88 40.73
C VAL A 32 -1.49 -21.25 41.37
N TYR A 33 -0.97 -22.33 40.79
CA TYR A 33 -1.02 -23.67 41.41
C TYR A 33 -0.41 -23.65 42.82
N LEU A 34 0.78 -23.07 42.98
CA LEU A 34 1.47 -23.04 44.27
C LEU A 34 0.73 -22.20 45.33
N LEU A 35 0.13 -21.09 44.91
CA LEU A 35 -0.55 -20.16 45.83
C LEU A 35 -1.99 -20.57 46.14
N GLU A 36 -2.68 -21.19 45.19
CA GLU A 36 -4.10 -21.53 45.30
C GLU A 36 -4.35 -22.94 45.82
N LYS A 37 -3.45 -23.91 45.60
CA LYS A 37 -3.59 -25.28 46.08
C LYS A 37 -4.01 -25.42 47.57
N PRO A 38 -3.49 -24.62 48.52
CA PRO A 38 -3.92 -24.74 49.92
C PRO A 38 -5.26 -24.06 50.25
N ALA A 39 -5.80 -23.21 49.37
CA ALA A 39 -6.92 -22.32 49.67
C ALA A 39 -8.09 -22.40 48.67
N ASN A 40 -7.93 -23.15 47.58
CA ASN A 40 -8.86 -23.17 46.44
C ASN A 40 -9.17 -24.61 46.03
N GLU A 41 -10.39 -25.05 46.29
CA GLU A 41 -10.86 -26.38 45.90
C GLU A 41 -10.97 -26.56 44.37
N GLY A 42 -11.01 -25.46 43.61
CA GLY A 42 -11.02 -25.48 42.14
C GLY A 42 -9.65 -25.74 41.51
N ILE A 43 -8.55 -25.68 42.27
CA ILE A 43 -7.18 -25.92 41.76
C ILE A 43 -6.51 -27.01 42.59
N THR A 44 -6.77 -28.26 42.23
CA THR A 44 -6.25 -29.44 42.96
C THR A 44 -5.00 -30.03 42.31
N HIS A 45 -5.02 -30.10 40.99
CA HIS A 45 -3.95 -30.62 40.16
C HIS A 45 -3.33 -29.50 39.32
N PHE A 46 -2.08 -29.70 38.89
CA PHE A 46 -1.41 -28.73 38.02
C PHE A 46 -2.15 -28.55 36.68
N SER A 47 -2.83 -29.60 36.20
CA SER A 47 -3.70 -29.54 35.02
C SER A 47 -4.80 -28.48 35.13
N ASP A 48 -5.37 -28.30 36.32
CA ASP A 48 -6.46 -27.36 36.57
C ASP A 48 -5.95 -25.91 36.43
N ALA A 49 -4.74 -25.65 36.95
CA ALA A 49 -4.08 -24.36 36.81
C ALA A 49 -3.67 -24.06 35.36
N VAL A 50 -3.22 -25.08 34.60
CA VAL A 50 -2.94 -24.94 33.16
C VAL A 50 -4.21 -24.65 32.38
N TRP A 51 -5.29 -25.37 32.65
CA TRP A 51 -6.61 -25.11 32.05
C TRP A 51 -7.06 -23.68 32.30
N TRP A 52 -7.02 -23.25 33.56
CA TRP A 52 -7.36 -21.87 33.94
C TRP A 52 -6.48 -20.84 33.21
N ALA A 53 -5.17 -21.09 33.11
CA ALA A 53 -4.25 -20.18 32.44
C ALA A 53 -4.54 -20.08 30.93
N ILE A 54 -4.90 -21.19 30.26
CA ILE A 54 -5.33 -21.21 28.85
C ILE A 54 -6.61 -20.39 28.68
N VAL A 55 -7.65 -20.68 29.47
CA VAL A 55 -8.96 -20.02 29.40
C VAL A 55 -8.84 -18.51 29.67
N THR A 56 -7.96 -18.12 30.58
CA THR A 56 -7.69 -16.71 30.91
C THR A 56 -6.89 -16.00 29.82
N THR A 57 -5.81 -16.61 29.33
CA THR A 57 -4.94 -16.02 28.29
C THR A 57 -5.68 -15.87 26.96
N THR A 58 -6.56 -16.83 26.65
CA THR A 58 -7.43 -16.77 25.46
C THR A 58 -8.64 -15.86 25.63
N THR A 59 -8.80 -15.23 26.80
CA THR A 59 -9.92 -14.34 27.14
C THR A 59 -11.31 -14.99 27.12
N VAL A 60 -11.38 -16.33 27.12
CA VAL A 60 -12.65 -17.07 27.16
C VAL A 60 -13.33 -16.93 28.51
N GLY A 61 -12.56 -17.10 29.60
CA GLY A 61 -13.02 -16.81 30.95
C GLY A 61 -14.31 -17.53 31.38
N TYR A 62 -14.36 -18.87 31.28
CA TYR A 62 -15.54 -19.64 31.69
C TYR A 62 -16.00 -19.37 33.13
N GLY A 63 -15.07 -19.03 34.03
CA GLY A 63 -15.36 -18.71 35.43
C GLY A 63 -15.60 -19.95 36.31
N ASP A 64 -15.36 -21.15 35.77
CA ASP A 64 -15.36 -22.43 36.47
C ASP A 64 -14.27 -22.50 37.54
N ILE A 65 -13.08 -21.97 37.22
CA ILE A 65 -11.93 -21.89 38.12
C ILE A 65 -11.44 -20.44 38.14
N SER A 66 -11.11 -19.92 39.33
CA SER A 66 -10.51 -18.61 39.47
C SER A 66 -9.65 -18.49 40.73
N PRO A 67 -8.56 -17.69 40.72
CA PRO A 67 -7.73 -17.49 41.90
C PRO A 67 -8.47 -16.71 42.99
N VAL A 68 -8.47 -17.23 44.20
CA VAL A 68 -9.12 -16.61 45.37
C VAL A 68 -8.11 -15.90 46.27
N THR A 69 -6.84 -16.31 46.24
CA THR A 69 -5.78 -15.68 47.04
C THR A 69 -5.35 -14.35 46.44
N LEU A 70 -4.86 -13.44 47.30
CA LEU A 70 -4.32 -12.16 46.85
C LEU A 70 -3.18 -12.34 45.85
N GLY A 71 -2.25 -13.25 46.14
CA GLY A 71 -1.11 -13.53 45.26
C GLY A 71 -1.54 -14.13 43.91
N GLY A 72 -2.47 -15.08 43.92
CA GLY A 72 -3.01 -15.65 42.69
C GLY A 72 -3.73 -14.62 41.82
N ARG A 73 -4.45 -13.68 42.43
CA ARG A 73 -5.10 -12.55 41.72
C ARG A 73 -4.08 -11.60 41.08
N LEU A 74 -2.97 -11.30 41.75
CA LEU A 74 -1.90 -10.49 41.16
C LEU A 74 -1.29 -11.17 39.92
N ILE A 75 -1.06 -12.48 39.99
CA ILE A 75 -0.59 -13.26 38.83
C ILE A 75 -1.64 -13.25 37.71
N ALA A 76 -2.92 -13.38 38.05
CA ALA A 76 -4.01 -13.31 37.08
C ALA A 76 -4.02 -11.99 36.32
N VAL A 77 -3.83 -10.85 37.00
CA VAL A 77 -3.76 -9.53 36.36
C VAL A 77 -2.64 -9.48 35.31
N VAL A 78 -1.44 -9.95 35.65
CA VAL A 78 -0.31 -10.01 34.71
C VAL A 78 -0.62 -10.91 33.50
N LEU A 79 -1.26 -12.05 33.76
CA LEU A 79 -1.63 -12.99 32.71
C LEU A 79 -2.71 -12.43 31.78
N MET A 80 -3.68 -11.67 32.31
CA MET A 80 -4.70 -10.98 31.51
C MET A 80 -4.09 -9.96 30.53
N PHE A 81 -3.13 -9.15 30.98
CA PHE A 81 -2.40 -8.23 30.08
C PHE A 81 -1.67 -8.97 28.96
N THR A 82 -1.10 -10.14 29.28
CA THR A 82 -0.45 -11.01 28.29
C THR A 82 -1.45 -11.48 27.22
N GLY A 83 -2.65 -11.92 27.63
CA GLY A 83 -3.71 -12.33 26.71
C GLY A 83 -4.16 -11.21 25.76
N ILE A 84 -4.37 -10.00 26.30
CA ILE A 84 -4.70 -8.81 25.50
C ILE A 84 -3.58 -8.49 24.50
N GLY A 85 -2.33 -8.54 24.95
CA GLY A 85 -1.16 -8.32 24.10
C GLY A 85 -1.04 -9.34 22.96
N LEU A 86 -1.35 -10.62 23.23
CA LEU A 86 -1.35 -11.67 22.22
C LEU A 86 -2.40 -11.41 21.13
N ILE A 87 -3.64 -11.12 21.52
CA ILE A 87 -4.71 -10.82 20.56
C ILE A 87 -4.33 -9.59 19.72
N GLY A 88 -3.87 -8.52 20.38
CA GLY A 88 -3.41 -7.30 19.70
C GLY A 88 -2.27 -7.55 18.71
N SER A 89 -1.32 -8.41 19.05
CA SER A 89 -0.21 -8.80 18.17
C SER A 89 -0.70 -9.52 16.90
N ILE A 90 -1.63 -10.47 17.05
CA ILE A 90 -2.22 -11.20 15.92
C ILE A 90 -3.01 -10.22 15.02
N THR A 91 -3.85 -9.37 15.62
CA THR A 91 -4.60 -8.34 14.88
C THR A 91 -3.67 -7.39 14.12
N ALA A 92 -2.60 -6.92 14.75
CA ALA A 92 -1.61 -6.04 14.13
C ALA A 92 -0.89 -6.71 12.96
N SER A 93 -0.54 -8.01 13.07
CA SER A 93 0.07 -8.77 11.99
C SER A 93 -0.84 -8.90 10.77
N ILE A 94 -2.12 -9.19 11.00
CA ILE A 94 -3.13 -9.25 9.94
C ILE A 94 -3.30 -7.88 9.27
N ALA A 95 -3.47 -6.82 10.07
CA ALA A 95 -3.59 -5.46 9.56
C ALA A 95 -2.36 -5.05 8.73
N GLY A 96 -1.16 -5.36 9.23
CA GLY A 96 0.11 -5.14 8.51
C GLY A 96 0.15 -5.85 7.16
N HIS A 97 -0.37 -7.07 7.07
CA HIS A 97 -0.48 -7.77 5.79
C HIS A 97 -1.44 -7.07 4.81
N PHE A 98 -2.61 -6.64 5.28
CA PHE A 98 -3.54 -5.88 4.42
C PHE A 98 -2.90 -4.57 3.93
N THR A 99 -2.22 -3.83 4.81
CA THR A 99 -1.51 -2.61 4.43
C THR A 99 -0.38 -2.90 3.44
N TYR A 100 0.36 -4.00 3.60
CA TYR A 100 1.38 -4.44 2.65
C TYR A 100 0.78 -4.69 1.26
N VAL A 101 -0.30 -5.47 1.16
CA VAL A 101 -0.98 -5.77 -0.11
C VAL A 101 -1.50 -4.50 -0.79
N LEU A 102 -2.06 -3.56 -0.03
CA LEU A 102 -2.52 -2.27 -0.55
C LEU A 102 -1.36 -1.37 -1.02
N SER A 103 -0.24 -1.39 -0.30
CA SER A 103 0.96 -0.61 -0.64
C SER A 103 1.67 -1.19 -1.88
N ASP A 104 1.67 -2.51 -2.03
CA ASP A 104 2.27 -3.20 -3.18
C ASP A 104 1.51 -2.89 -4.49
N ARG A 105 0.18 -2.75 -4.41
CA ARG A 105 -0.64 -2.23 -5.52
C ARG A 105 -0.31 -0.77 -5.88
N LYS A 106 0.02 0.07 -4.90
CA LYS A 106 0.47 1.45 -5.17
C LYS A 106 1.87 1.50 -5.81
N LYS A 107 2.77 0.57 -5.46
CA LYS A 107 4.11 0.48 -6.07
C LYS A 107 4.07 -0.05 -7.50
N THR A 108 3.31 -1.11 -7.75
CA THR A 108 3.17 -1.70 -9.10
C THR A 108 2.38 -0.84 -10.09
N GLY A 109 1.58 0.11 -9.58
CA GLY A 109 0.86 1.09 -10.37
C GLY A 109 1.32 2.51 -10.11
N ASN A 110 2.62 2.78 -9.88
CA ASN A 110 3.08 4.14 -9.64
C ASN A 110 2.74 5.02 -10.86
N PRO A 111 1.75 5.94 -10.75
CA PRO A 111 1.39 6.81 -11.86
C PRO A 111 2.59 7.65 -12.30
N SER A 112 3.49 7.98 -11.36
CA SER A 112 4.70 8.75 -11.64
C SER A 112 5.69 8.00 -12.52
N GLU A 113 5.76 6.67 -12.43
CA GLU A 113 6.69 5.89 -13.26
C GLU A 113 6.15 5.75 -14.69
N LYS A 114 4.82 5.58 -14.82
CA LYS A 114 4.15 5.59 -16.12
C LYS A 114 4.23 6.97 -16.78
N GLU A 115 4.05 8.03 -16.01
CA GLU A 115 4.17 9.43 -16.45
C GLU A 115 5.61 9.79 -16.85
N ASN A 116 6.60 9.43 -16.03
CA ASN A 116 8.01 9.64 -16.35
C ASN A 116 8.41 8.89 -17.63
N ARG A 117 7.91 7.66 -17.84
CA ARG A 117 8.15 6.92 -19.08
C ARG A 117 7.55 7.61 -20.31
N ILE A 118 6.37 8.22 -20.18
CA ILE A 118 5.74 8.96 -21.29
C ILE A 118 6.52 10.24 -21.58
N ARG A 119 6.87 11.02 -20.54
CA ARG A 119 7.67 12.24 -20.68
C ARG A 119 9.01 11.97 -21.32
N ASN A 120 9.73 10.93 -20.88
CA ASN A 120 11.05 10.61 -21.41
C ASN A 120 10.98 10.21 -22.89
N ARG A 121 9.95 9.45 -23.31
CA ARG A 121 9.75 9.15 -24.74
C ARG A 121 9.46 10.41 -25.56
N MET A 122 8.65 11.34 -25.04
CA MET A 122 8.38 12.59 -25.73
C MET A 122 9.64 13.46 -25.88
N LEU A 123 10.47 13.51 -24.85
CA LEU A 123 11.76 14.22 -24.90
C LEU A 123 12.73 13.57 -25.89
N GLU A 124 12.74 12.24 -25.95
CA GLU A 124 13.58 11.48 -26.89
C GLU A 124 13.13 11.73 -28.35
N SER A 125 11.83 11.70 -28.64
CA SER A 125 11.32 12.07 -29.97
C SER A 125 11.59 13.53 -30.33
N ALA A 126 11.46 14.46 -29.37
CA ALA A 126 11.76 15.87 -29.62
C ALA A 126 13.24 16.11 -29.93
N HIS A 127 14.14 15.32 -29.32
CA HIS A 127 15.57 15.39 -29.60
C HIS A 127 15.89 14.88 -31.02
N ASP A 128 15.29 13.76 -31.41
CA ASP A 128 15.47 13.15 -32.74
C ASP A 128 14.99 14.09 -33.88
N ASP A 129 13.87 14.79 -33.66
CA ASP A 129 13.36 15.79 -34.60
C ASP A 129 14.30 17.01 -34.72
N LEU A 130 14.92 17.44 -33.62
CA LEU A 130 15.87 18.56 -33.61
C LEU A 130 17.18 18.18 -34.32
N ASP A 131 17.71 16.99 -34.06
CA ASP A 131 18.92 16.48 -34.74
C ASP A 131 18.67 16.32 -36.25
N ARG A 132 17.45 15.93 -36.63
CA ARG A 132 17.03 15.87 -38.04
C ARG A 132 16.98 17.23 -38.71
N ILE A 133 16.64 18.29 -37.99
CA ILE A 133 16.64 19.67 -38.50
C ILE A 133 18.07 20.23 -38.59
N GLU A 134 18.93 19.93 -37.61
CA GLU A 134 20.32 20.40 -37.59
C GLU A 134 21.20 19.68 -38.63
N SER A 135 20.85 18.43 -38.96
CA SER A 135 21.55 17.61 -39.97
C SER A 135 21.07 17.83 -41.40
N LEU A 136 20.15 18.76 -41.65
CA LEU A 136 19.72 19.11 -43.00
C LEU A 136 20.89 19.63 -43.83
N SER A 137 21.13 18.99 -44.97
CA SER A 137 22.09 19.48 -45.95
C SER A 137 21.73 20.91 -46.39
N PRO A 138 22.69 21.80 -46.71
CA PRO A 138 22.41 23.14 -47.25
C PRO A 138 21.46 23.15 -48.46
N GLU A 139 21.39 22.04 -49.19
CA GLU A 139 20.46 21.82 -50.32
C GLU A 139 18.99 21.66 -49.87
N GLU A 140 18.75 20.98 -48.76
CA GLU A 140 17.42 20.66 -48.23
C GLU A 140 16.82 21.84 -47.48
N TYR A 141 17.64 22.58 -46.70
CA TYR A 141 17.24 23.85 -46.08
C TYR A 141 16.79 24.87 -47.14
N ARG A 142 17.51 24.95 -48.27
CA ARG A 142 17.12 25.81 -49.40
C ARG A 142 15.83 25.35 -50.07
N SER A 143 15.59 24.05 -50.15
CA SER A 143 14.34 23.49 -50.69
C SER A 143 13.14 23.80 -49.78
N PHE A 144 13.33 23.73 -48.46
CA PHE A 144 12.32 24.12 -47.47
C PHE A 144 12.02 25.62 -47.50
N LEU A 145 13.05 26.47 -47.58
CA LEU A 145 12.87 27.92 -47.73
C LEU A 145 12.16 28.29 -49.03
N ARG A 146 12.45 27.62 -50.14
CA ARG A 146 11.71 27.80 -51.39
C ARG A 146 10.24 27.43 -51.24
N LEU A 147 9.91 26.34 -50.54
CA LEU A 147 8.53 25.94 -50.31
C LEU A 147 7.75 26.97 -49.46
N ILE A 148 8.37 27.49 -48.40
CA ILE A 148 7.77 28.57 -47.58
C ILE A 148 7.56 29.83 -48.40
N ASP A 149 8.53 30.19 -49.24
CA ASP A 149 8.41 31.36 -50.11
C ASP A 149 7.32 31.18 -51.17
N THR A 150 7.18 29.97 -51.72
CA THR A 150 6.10 29.63 -52.64
C THR A 150 4.73 29.70 -51.95
N LEU A 151 4.57 29.14 -50.75
CA LEU A 151 3.32 29.21 -50.00
C LEU A 151 2.97 30.64 -49.58
N ARG A 152 3.97 31.47 -49.27
CA ARG A 152 3.80 32.91 -49.03
C ARG A 152 3.34 33.63 -50.30
N SER A 153 3.88 33.27 -51.46
CA SER A 153 3.51 33.87 -52.74
C SER A 153 2.13 33.44 -53.26
N GLU A 154 1.66 32.23 -52.93
CA GLU A 154 0.30 31.78 -53.24
C GLU A 154 -0.77 32.43 -52.35
N GLY A 155 -0.37 33.02 -51.22
CA GLY A 155 -1.27 33.74 -50.31
C GLY A 155 -1.53 35.21 -50.66
N GLU A 156 -0.85 35.77 -51.66
CA GLU A 156 -0.95 37.19 -52.03
C GLU A 156 -1.65 37.33 -53.40
N ASP A 157 -2.98 37.40 -53.36
CA ASP A 157 -3.87 37.52 -54.53
C ASP A 157 -3.70 38.91 -55.21
N PRO A 158 -3.42 39.00 -56.52
CA PRO A 158 -3.31 40.29 -57.21
C PRO A 158 -4.68 40.99 -57.27
N GLN A 159 -4.81 42.12 -56.58
CA GLN A 159 -5.99 42.99 -56.66
C GLN A 159 -6.41 43.25 -58.12
N PRO A 160 -7.64 42.92 -58.53
CA PRO A 160 -8.09 43.12 -59.91
C PRO A 160 -8.31 44.61 -60.21
N LYS A 161 -7.71 45.09 -61.32
CA LYS A 161 -7.91 46.45 -61.83
C LYS A 161 -9.39 46.68 -62.15
N SER A 162 -9.99 47.70 -61.53
CA SER A 162 -11.36 48.15 -61.76
C SER A 162 -11.55 48.63 -63.21
N VAL A 163 -12.33 47.89 -64.00
CA VAL A 163 -12.73 48.28 -65.35
C VAL A 163 -13.91 49.25 -65.24
N GLU A 164 -13.75 50.42 -65.85
CA GLU A 164 -14.67 51.56 -65.85
C GLU A 164 -15.98 51.24 -66.58
N PRO A 165 -17.18 51.52 -66.01
CA PRO A 165 -18.44 51.18 -66.66
C PRO A 165 -18.78 52.15 -67.81
N LEU A 166 -18.94 51.59 -69.00
CA LEU A 166 -19.51 52.25 -70.18
C LEU A 166 -20.92 52.78 -69.87
N GLN A 167 -21.06 54.11 -69.87
CA GLN A 167 -22.35 54.78 -69.86
C GLN A 167 -23.08 54.46 -71.17
N HIS A 168 -24.18 53.68 -71.11
CA HIS A 168 -25.15 53.71 -72.19
C HIS A 168 -26.29 54.66 -71.84
N SER A 169 -26.28 55.74 -72.60
CA SER A 169 -27.27 56.79 -72.70
C SER A 169 -28.67 56.25 -72.98
N LYS A 170 -29.63 56.96 -72.38
CA LYS A 170 -31.05 57.09 -72.70
C LYS A 170 -31.31 57.09 -74.22
N GLU A 171 -32.44 56.52 -74.63
CA GLU A 171 -33.58 57.21 -75.27
C GLU A 171 -34.57 56.20 -75.88
N GLY A 172 -35.88 56.45 -75.70
CA GLY A 172 -36.98 55.70 -76.32
C GLY A 172 -38.11 55.39 -75.36
#